data_AF-A0A961TEE9-F1
#
_entry.id   AF-A0A961TEE9-F1
#
_cell.length_a   1.000
_cell.length_b   1.000
_cell.length_c   1.000
_cell.angle_alpha   90.00
_cell.angle_beta   90.00
_cell.angle_gamma   90.00
#
_symmetry.space_group_name_H-M   'P 1'
#
loop_
_entity.id
_entity.type
_entity.pdbx_description
1 polymer ?
#
loop_
_entity_poly.entity_id
_entity_poly.type
_entity_poly.pdbx_seq_one_letter_code
_entity_poly.pdbx_strand_id
1 'polypeptide(L)'
;MFEFTGCCVHLSWMEIASGKIVEARSQRERSNAAMAQQMLMLAMEFERAAAGLRTGIRKGVAAAWAPYRFTALHAIELYLSAYLRLYGIEDSVIRKTGHHFRQKAEMATILGLKLRQKTLQHLDAIGANREYLVARYHLEELPMCSQVNRLEATLAELAGKINKDFQQKTPPNCSGGVKISQIRPATQPSSCLQPG
;
A
#
# COMPACT_ATOMS: atom_id res chain seq x y z
N MET A 1 -14.87 -68.91 19.29
CA MET A 1 -15.59 -68.37 20.46
C MET A 1 -14.87 -67.10 20.85
N PHE A 2 -15.54 -65.97 20.58
CA PHE A 2 -15.24 -64.56 20.88
C PHE A 2 -14.10 -63.85 20.15
N GLU A 3 -14.52 -63.20 19.05
CA GLU A 3 -14.05 -61.92 18.55
C GLU A 3 -14.04 -60.84 19.64
N PHE A 4 -13.07 -59.93 19.56
CA PHE A 4 -13.28 -58.54 19.97
C PHE A 4 -12.66 -57.61 18.93
N THR A 5 -13.49 -56.68 18.52
CA THR A 5 -13.40 -55.73 17.42
C THR A 5 -12.67 -54.44 17.82
N GLY A 6 -12.02 -53.82 16.84
CA GLY A 6 -12.01 -52.35 16.68
C GLY A 6 -11.01 -51.55 17.50
N CYS A 7 -10.07 -50.90 16.81
CA CYS A 7 -10.23 -49.47 16.54
C CYS A 7 -9.28 -49.03 15.42
N CYS A 8 -9.85 -48.90 14.22
CA CYS A 8 -9.28 -48.09 13.15
C CYS A 8 -9.23 -46.64 13.64
N VAL A 9 -8.10 -46.17 14.15
CA VAL A 9 -7.85 -44.72 14.21
C VAL A 9 -7.39 -44.33 12.82
N HIS A 10 -8.35 -44.26 11.90
CA HIS A 10 -8.16 -43.61 10.60
C HIS A 10 -8.03 -42.12 10.89
N LEU A 11 -6.81 -41.71 11.24
CA LEU A 11 -6.38 -40.33 11.32
C LEU A 11 -6.46 -39.74 9.91
N SER A 12 -7.67 -39.34 9.49
CA SER A 12 -7.85 -38.36 8.41
C SER A 12 -7.37 -37.00 8.94
N TRP A 13 -6.06 -36.84 8.98
CA TRP A 13 -5.39 -35.56 9.25
C TRP A 13 -4.98 -34.84 7.96
N MET A 14 -5.27 -35.41 6.79
CA MET A 14 -4.86 -34.84 5.50
C MET A 14 -5.97 -34.13 4.72
N GLU A 15 -7.26 -34.30 5.04
CA GLU A 15 -8.36 -33.66 4.28
C GLU A 15 -8.92 -32.36 4.90
N ILE A 16 -8.59 -32.05 6.16
CA ILE A 16 -9.12 -30.87 6.86
C ILE A 16 -8.12 -29.69 6.87
N ALA A 17 -6.83 -29.94 6.60
CA ALA A 17 -5.79 -28.91 6.60
C ALA A 17 -5.75 -28.06 5.31
N SER A 18 -6.26 -28.54 4.18
CA SER A 18 -5.99 -27.89 2.88
C SER A 18 -7.04 -26.87 2.45
N GLY A 19 -8.34 -27.11 2.69
CA GLY A 19 -9.41 -26.20 2.25
C GLY A 19 -9.64 -25.00 3.17
N LYS A 20 -9.69 -25.24 4.49
CA LYS A 20 -10.02 -24.19 5.48
C LYS A 20 -8.92 -23.14 5.63
N ILE A 21 -7.65 -23.53 5.52
CA ILE A 21 -6.50 -22.62 5.59
C ILE A 21 -6.44 -21.72 4.37
N VAL A 22 -6.71 -22.27 3.17
CA VAL A 22 -6.74 -21.51 1.92
C VAL A 22 -7.89 -20.51 1.90
N GLU A 23 -9.09 -20.90 2.33
CA GLU A 23 -10.24 -19.99 2.40
C GLU A 23 -10.02 -18.86 3.42
N ALA A 24 -9.48 -19.17 4.60
CA ALA A 24 -9.16 -18.16 5.62
C ALA A 24 -8.11 -17.15 5.13
N ARG A 25 -7.09 -17.62 4.39
CA ARG A 25 -6.08 -16.76 3.76
C ARG A 25 -6.69 -15.87 2.68
N SER A 26 -7.51 -16.44 1.80
CA SER A 26 -8.24 -15.71 0.75
C SER A 26 -9.15 -14.63 1.34
N GLN A 27 -9.87 -14.96 2.42
CA GLN A 27 -10.72 -13.99 3.12
C GLN A 27 -9.91 -12.86 3.77
N ARG A 28 -8.75 -13.17 4.36
CA ARG A 28 -7.85 -12.15 4.92
C ARG A 28 -7.28 -11.24 3.83
N GLU A 29 -6.88 -11.80 2.70
CA GLU A 29 -6.38 -11.05 1.54
C GLU A 29 -7.46 -10.09 0.98
N ARG A 30 -8.71 -10.56 0.84
CA ARG A 30 -9.86 -9.72 0.44
C ARG A 30 -10.12 -8.59 1.44
N SER A 31 -10.10 -8.88 2.74
CA SER A 31 -10.30 -7.88 3.79
C SER A 31 -9.18 -6.83 3.81
N ASN A 32 -7.92 -7.26 3.64
CA ASN A 32 -6.77 -6.36 3.55
C ASN A 32 -6.87 -5.44 2.33
N ALA A 33 -7.28 -5.96 1.17
CA ALA A 33 -7.48 -5.15 -0.03
C ALA A 33 -8.60 -4.11 0.15
N ALA A 34 -9.73 -4.49 0.74
CA ALA A 34 -10.84 -3.57 1.02
C ALA A 34 -10.42 -2.44 1.98
N MET A 35 -9.69 -2.78 3.04
CA MET A 35 -9.19 -1.79 4.00
C MET A 35 -8.12 -0.88 3.37
N ALA A 36 -7.23 -1.44 2.54
CA ALA A 36 -6.25 -0.66 1.78
C ALA A 36 -6.95 0.36 0.87
N GLN A 37 -8.05 -0.04 0.21
CA GLN A 37 -8.86 0.85 -0.61
C GLN A 37 -9.50 1.99 0.23
N GLN A 38 -10.03 1.68 1.41
CA GLN A 38 -10.58 2.70 2.31
C GLN A 38 -9.51 3.69 2.77
N MET A 39 -8.31 3.21 3.10
CA MET A 39 -7.18 4.07 3.45
C MET A 39 -6.73 4.95 2.28
N LEU A 40 -6.74 4.41 1.06
CA LEU A 40 -6.43 5.18 -0.15
C LEU A 40 -7.44 6.32 -0.34
N MET A 41 -8.74 6.01 -0.24
CA MET A 41 -9.79 7.03 -0.35
C MET A 41 -9.63 8.12 0.72
N LEU A 42 -9.28 7.72 1.95
CA LEU A 42 -8.99 8.67 3.02
C LEU A 42 -7.77 9.55 2.68
N ALA A 43 -6.69 8.97 2.14
CA ALA A 43 -5.51 9.72 1.70
C ALA A 43 -5.87 10.77 0.65
N MET A 44 -6.72 10.41 -0.32
CA MET A 44 -7.21 11.32 -1.36
C MET A 44 -8.04 12.48 -0.78
N GLU A 45 -8.89 12.22 0.22
CA GLU A 45 -9.65 13.29 0.89
C GLU A 45 -8.73 14.25 1.67
N PHE A 46 -7.68 13.74 2.32
CA PHE A 46 -6.68 14.60 2.95
C PHE A 46 -5.87 15.40 1.92
N GLU A 47 -5.50 14.81 0.79
CA GLU A 47 -4.86 15.55 -0.31
C GLU A 47 -5.76 16.68 -0.83
N ARG A 48 -7.06 16.39 -1.04
CA ARG A 48 -8.05 17.38 -1.45
C ARG A 48 -8.21 18.49 -0.41
N ALA A 49 -8.27 18.14 0.87
CA ALA A 49 -8.33 19.10 1.96
C ALA A 49 -7.07 19.98 2.01
N ALA A 50 -5.89 19.41 1.80
CA ALA A 50 -4.64 20.16 1.75
C ALA A 50 -4.65 21.16 0.58
N ALA A 51 -5.12 20.74 -0.60
CA ALA A 51 -5.28 21.65 -1.75
C ALA A 51 -6.26 22.80 -1.43
N GLY A 52 -7.36 22.53 -0.72
CA GLY A 52 -8.30 23.56 -0.27
C GLY A 52 -7.67 24.54 0.73
N LEU A 53 -6.92 24.04 1.72
CA LEU A 53 -6.21 24.89 2.68
C LEU A 53 -5.16 25.77 1.99
N ARG A 54 -4.49 25.25 0.96
CA ARG A 54 -3.42 25.92 0.23
C ARG A 54 -3.84 27.25 -0.40
N THR A 55 -5.09 27.38 -0.81
CA THR A 55 -5.63 28.60 -1.46
C THR A 55 -5.95 29.71 -0.46
N GLY A 56 -6.32 29.35 0.77
CA GLY A 56 -6.73 30.28 1.83
C GLY A 56 -5.63 30.72 2.80
N ILE A 57 -4.36 30.35 2.55
CA ILE A 57 -3.28 30.62 3.49
C ILE A 57 -2.99 32.13 3.58
N ARG A 58 -3.00 32.64 4.82
CA ARG A 58 -2.55 34.00 5.12
C ARG A 58 -1.03 34.11 4.89
N LYS A 59 -0.65 34.86 3.85
CA LYS A 59 0.77 35.15 3.55
C LYS A 59 1.41 35.91 4.71
N GLY A 60 2.71 35.68 4.93
CA GLY A 60 3.50 36.36 5.97
C GLY A 60 3.33 35.81 7.39
N VAL A 61 2.41 34.87 7.63
CA VAL A 61 2.23 34.23 8.94
C VAL A 61 2.66 32.75 8.85
N ALA A 62 3.81 32.41 9.43
CA ALA A 62 4.36 31.04 9.38
C ALA A 62 3.36 30.00 9.92
N ALA A 63 2.73 30.27 11.06
CA ALA A 63 1.73 29.39 11.67
C ALA A 63 0.50 29.12 10.78
N ALA A 64 0.17 30.01 9.83
CA ALA A 64 -0.94 29.77 8.90
C ALA A 64 -0.66 28.61 7.92
N TRP A 65 0.60 28.18 7.79
CA TRP A 65 0.98 27.04 6.98
C TRP A 65 0.86 25.70 7.71
N ALA A 66 0.78 25.70 9.05
CA ALA A 66 0.73 24.46 9.82
C ALA A 66 -0.45 23.55 9.45
N PRO A 67 -1.70 24.05 9.30
CA PRO A 67 -2.83 23.20 8.91
C PRO A 67 -2.62 22.54 7.55
N TYR A 68 -2.12 23.31 6.56
CA TYR A 68 -1.80 22.79 5.23
C TYR A 68 -0.74 21.69 5.30
N ARG A 69 0.38 21.95 6.01
CA ARG A 69 1.48 20.99 6.17
C ARG A 69 1.04 19.72 6.86
N PHE A 70 0.33 19.84 7.97
CA PHE A 70 -0.19 18.69 8.71
C PHE A 70 -1.07 17.81 7.82
N THR A 71 -1.99 18.43 7.10
CA THR A 71 -2.93 17.73 6.20
C THR A 71 -2.17 17.01 5.08
N ALA A 72 -1.19 17.66 4.45
CA ALA A 72 -0.37 17.06 3.40
C ALA A 72 0.52 15.92 3.91
N LEU A 73 1.16 16.10 5.08
CA LEU A 73 1.97 15.05 5.72
C LEU A 73 1.11 13.83 6.09
N HIS A 74 -0.11 14.06 6.57
CA HIS A 74 -1.02 12.97 6.88
C HIS A 74 -1.49 12.23 5.62
N ALA A 75 -1.76 12.93 4.51
CA ALA A 75 -2.04 12.29 3.23
C ALA A 75 -0.87 11.38 2.78
N ILE A 76 0.37 11.87 2.86
CA ILE A 76 1.59 11.09 2.55
C ILE A 76 1.65 9.81 3.40
N GLU A 77 1.39 9.93 4.70
CA GLU A 77 1.41 8.80 5.62
C GLU A 77 0.37 7.74 5.24
N LEU A 78 -0.86 8.19 4.92
CA LEU A 78 -1.96 7.32 4.53
C LEU A 78 -1.69 6.64 3.20
N TYR A 79 -1.14 7.34 2.20
CA TYR A 79 -0.75 6.75 0.92
C TYR A 79 0.23 5.60 1.10
N LEU A 80 1.32 5.83 1.84
CA LEU A 80 2.31 4.79 2.11
C LEU A 80 1.69 3.62 2.90
N SER A 81 0.86 3.90 3.89
CA SER A 81 0.21 2.86 4.71
C SER A 81 -0.77 2.02 3.89
N ALA A 82 -1.55 2.66 3.01
CA ALA A 82 -2.45 2.00 2.08
C ALA A 82 -1.67 1.08 1.13
N TYR A 83 -0.54 1.54 0.61
CA TYR A 83 0.34 0.75 -0.24
C TYR A 83 0.88 -0.50 0.49
N LEU A 84 1.45 -0.33 1.68
CA LEU A 84 1.95 -1.46 2.48
C LEU A 84 0.85 -2.50 2.74
N ARG A 85 -0.36 -2.03 3.07
CA ARG A 85 -1.51 -2.90 3.33
C ARG A 85 -2.00 -3.62 2.08
N LEU A 86 -2.02 -2.94 0.93
CA LEU A 86 -2.36 -3.53 -0.37
C LEU A 86 -1.43 -4.72 -0.71
N TYR A 87 -0.18 -4.67 -0.27
CA TYR A 87 0.82 -5.72 -0.48
C TYR A 87 0.95 -6.70 0.70
N GLY A 88 -0.01 -6.69 1.62
CA GLY A 88 -0.15 -7.72 2.66
C GLY A 88 0.64 -7.46 3.94
N ILE A 89 1.17 -6.25 4.14
CA ILE A 89 1.79 -5.89 5.42
C ILE A 89 0.69 -5.74 6.49
N GLU A 90 0.88 -6.44 7.61
CA GLU A 90 -0.04 -6.46 8.74
C GLU A 90 -0.12 -5.09 9.44
N ASP A 91 -1.31 -4.74 9.96
CA ASP A 91 -1.56 -3.45 10.62
C ASP A 91 -0.65 -3.22 11.83
N SER A 92 -0.30 -4.29 12.55
CA SER A 92 0.59 -4.20 13.71
C SER A 92 1.99 -3.71 13.30
N VAL A 93 2.48 -4.09 12.11
CA VAL A 93 3.75 -3.64 11.56
C VAL A 93 3.64 -2.18 11.12
N ILE A 94 2.58 -1.84 10.38
CA ILE A 94 2.34 -0.46 9.92
C ILE A 94 2.24 0.49 11.10
N ARG A 95 1.51 0.14 12.16
CA ARG A 95 1.36 0.96 13.37
C ARG A 95 2.69 1.17 14.11
N LYS A 96 3.55 0.15 14.17
CA LYS A 96 4.87 0.25 14.81
C LYS A 96 5.79 1.26 14.12
N THR A 97 5.61 1.49 12.82
CA THR A 97 6.37 2.52 12.10
C THR A 97 5.89 3.95 12.42
N GLY A 98 4.73 4.13 13.06
CA GLY A 98 4.21 5.46 13.45
C GLY A 98 4.28 6.48 12.31
N HIS A 99 4.80 7.68 12.63
CA HIS A 99 5.02 8.76 11.66
C HIS A 99 6.41 8.71 11.00
N HIS A 100 7.08 7.55 10.98
CA HIS A 100 8.38 7.38 10.32
C HIS A 100 8.21 7.16 8.81
N PHE A 101 8.09 8.28 8.07
CA PHE A 101 7.91 8.29 6.62
C PHE A 101 8.97 7.50 5.85
N ARG A 102 10.24 7.63 6.23
CA ARG A 102 11.35 6.90 5.63
C ARG A 102 11.16 5.39 5.73
N GLN A 103 10.86 4.89 6.93
CA GLN A 103 10.69 3.45 7.15
C GLN A 103 9.55 2.89 6.30
N LYS A 104 8.41 3.59 6.23
CA LYS A 104 7.29 3.21 5.36
C LYS A 104 7.68 3.23 3.87
N ALA A 105 8.46 4.23 3.44
CA ALA A 105 8.92 4.35 2.06
C ALA A 105 9.95 3.29 1.66
N GLU A 106 10.86 2.93 2.56
CA GLU A 106 11.81 1.83 2.36
C GLU A 106 11.06 0.49 2.19
N MET A 107 10.11 0.21 3.08
CA MET A 107 9.24 -0.98 2.94
C MET A 107 8.47 -0.98 1.62
N ALA A 108 7.88 0.16 1.22
CA ALA A 108 7.16 0.27 -0.04
C ALA A 108 8.09 0.06 -1.25
N THR A 109 9.33 0.56 -1.18
CA THR A 109 10.34 0.38 -2.24
C THR A 109 10.73 -1.09 -2.40
N ILE A 110 10.92 -1.81 -1.30
CA ILE A 110 11.18 -3.26 -1.30
C ILE A 110 10.02 -4.03 -1.96
N LEU A 111 8.78 -3.58 -1.77
CA LEU A 111 7.57 -4.16 -2.37
C LEU A 111 7.35 -3.76 -3.84
N GLY A 112 8.23 -2.91 -4.40
CA GLY A 112 8.22 -2.54 -5.81
C GLY A 112 7.82 -1.10 -6.13
N LEU A 113 7.52 -0.27 -5.12
CA LEU A 113 7.21 1.15 -5.34
C LEU A 113 8.46 1.90 -5.80
N LYS A 114 8.51 2.28 -7.08
CA LYS A 114 9.65 3.00 -7.64
C LYS A 114 9.52 4.49 -7.38
N LEU A 115 10.17 5.03 -6.35
CA LEU A 115 10.20 6.49 -6.07
C LEU A 115 11.45 7.16 -6.66
N ARG A 116 11.38 8.46 -6.97
CA ARG A 116 12.55 9.25 -7.33
C ARG A 116 13.48 9.37 -6.13
N GLN A 117 14.79 9.41 -6.38
CA GLN A 117 15.79 9.57 -5.31
C GLN A 117 15.55 10.82 -4.46
N LYS A 118 15.19 11.94 -5.08
CA LYS A 118 14.90 13.21 -4.38
C LYS A 118 13.71 13.11 -3.41
N THR A 119 12.77 12.22 -3.71
CA THR A 119 11.55 11.97 -2.94
C THR A 119 11.87 11.11 -1.72
N LEU A 120 12.68 10.06 -1.89
CA LEU A 120 13.21 9.28 -0.76
C LEU A 120 14.01 10.16 0.21
N GLN A 121 14.94 10.98 -0.32
CA GLN A 121 15.69 11.94 0.49
C GLN A 121 14.79 12.95 1.20
N HIS A 122 13.67 13.33 0.58
CA HIS A 122 12.73 14.26 1.20
C HIS A 122 11.95 13.60 2.34
N LEU A 123 11.50 12.37 2.17
CA LEU A 123 10.82 11.60 3.21
C LEU A 123 11.74 11.35 4.42
N ASP A 124 13.04 11.19 4.18
CA ASP A 124 14.06 11.14 5.23
C ASP A 124 14.15 12.48 5.99
N ALA A 125 14.26 13.60 5.26
CA ALA A 125 14.31 14.93 5.85
C ALA A 125 13.06 15.27 6.68
N ILE A 126 11.86 14.92 6.19
CA ILE A 126 10.59 15.11 6.92
C ILE A 126 10.64 14.38 8.27
N GLY A 127 11.15 13.14 8.29
CA GLY A 127 11.30 12.34 9.49
C GLY A 127 12.35 12.93 10.45
N ALA A 128 13.52 13.31 9.93
CA ALA A 128 14.61 13.90 10.71
C ALA A 128 14.19 15.21 11.39
N ASN A 129 13.50 16.09 10.65
CA ASN A 129 12.98 17.36 11.14
C ASN A 129 11.70 17.22 11.97
N ARG A 130 11.18 16.00 12.13
CA ARG A 130 9.93 15.71 12.87
C ARG A 130 8.77 16.60 12.42
N GLU A 131 8.65 16.86 11.11
CA GLU A 131 7.76 17.91 10.59
C GLU A 131 6.28 17.67 10.96
N TYR A 132 5.90 16.42 11.19
CA TYR A 132 4.57 16.04 11.67
C TYR A 132 4.27 16.54 13.10
N LEU A 133 5.28 16.59 13.99
CA LEU A 133 5.16 17.17 15.33
C LEU A 133 5.24 18.69 15.27
N VAL A 134 6.15 19.22 14.45
CA VAL A 134 6.33 20.66 14.25
C VAL A 134 5.03 21.33 13.78
N ALA A 135 4.32 20.71 12.83
CA ALA A 135 3.04 21.22 12.34
C ALA A 135 1.91 21.23 13.38
N ARG A 136 2.08 20.59 14.54
CA ARG A 136 1.06 20.53 15.61
C ARG A 136 1.40 21.32 16.85
N TYR A 137 2.67 21.28 17.27
CA TYR A 137 3.05 21.74 18.62
C TYR A 137 4.19 22.75 18.63
N HIS A 138 5.09 22.72 17.64
CA HIS A 138 6.30 23.54 17.62
C HIS A 138 6.26 24.53 16.46
N LEU A 139 5.26 25.42 16.45
CA LEU A 139 5.01 26.32 15.32
C LEU A 139 6.18 27.29 15.06
N GLU A 140 6.99 27.56 16.08
CA GLU A 140 8.23 28.30 16.03
C GLU A 140 9.31 27.65 15.14
N GLU A 141 9.26 26.32 14.96
CA GLU A 141 10.21 25.55 14.13
C GLU A 141 9.75 25.40 12.67
N LEU A 142 8.54 25.87 12.31
CA LEU A 142 8.01 25.78 10.94
C LEU A 142 8.94 26.34 9.84
N PRO A 143 9.72 27.42 10.06
CA PRO A 143 10.67 27.92 9.08
C PRO A 143 11.79 26.92 8.75
N MET A 144 12.08 25.97 9.65
CA MET A 144 13.10 24.92 9.47
C MET A 144 12.57 23.71 8.70
N CYS A 145 11.25 23.59 8.56
CA CYS A 145 10.64 22.52 7.77
C CYS A 145 10.97 22.68 6.28
N SER A 146 10.87 21.55 5.57
CA SER A 146 10.98 21.47 4.13
C SER A 146 10.18 22.53 3.38
N GLN A 147 10.66 22.94 2.21
CA GLN A 147 9.92 23.88 1.36
C GLN A 147 8.57 23.29 0.93
N VAL A 148 7.53 24.12 0.94
CA VAL A 148 6.15 23.71 0.58
C VAL A 148 6.10 23.06 -0.81
N ASN A 149 6.75 23.64 -1.82
CA ASN A 149 6.75 23.08 -3.17
C ASN A 149 7.37 21.67 -3.22
N ARG A 150 8.32 21.38 -2.33
CA ARG A 150 8.94 20.04 -2.23
C ARG A 150 7.99 19.04 -1.58
N LEU A 151 7.21 19.48 -0.58
CA LEU A 151 6.12 18.71 0.02
C LEU A 151 5.03 18.39 -1.01
N GLU A 152 4.59 19.39 -1.79
CA GLU A 152 3.62 19.21 -2.89
C GLU A 152 4.11 18.20 -3.92
N ALA A 153 5.36 18.32 -4.37
CA ALA A 153 5.94 17.40 -5.35
C ALA A 153 6.03 15.96 -4.81
N THR A 154 6.32 15.80 -3.52
CA THR A 154 6.39 14.48 -2.85
C THR A 154 5.02 13.84 -2.76
N LEU A 155 4.01 14.61 -2.32
CA LEU A 155 2.63 14.15 -2.25
C LEU A 155 2.11 13.75 -3.64
N ALA A 156 2.31 14.60 -4.65
CA ALA A 156 1.85 14.34 -6.01
C ALA A 156 2.51 13.08 -6.62
N GLU A 157 3.80 12.87 -6.39
CA GLU A 157 4.47 11.66 -6.86
C GLU A 157 3.92 10.39 -6.20
N LEU A 158 3.75 10.40 -4.88
CA LEU A 158 3.19 9.27 -4.14
C LEU A 158 1.77 8.97 -4.58
N ALA A 159 0.91 9.98 -4.62
CA ALA A 159 -0.47 9.87 -5.09
C ALA A 159 -0.52 9.25 -6.49
N GLY A 160 0.22 9.80 -7.45
CA GLY A 160 0.21 9.30 -8.83
C GLY A 160 0.68 7.85 -8.96
N LYS A 161 1.75 7.46 -8.26
CA LYS A 161 2.31 6.11 -8.35
C LYS A 161 1.46 5.08 -7.62
N ILE A 162 1.00 5.40 -6.42
CA ILE A 162 0.21 4.47 -5.61
C ILE A 162 -1.17 4.29 -6.23
N ASN A 163 -1.83 5.36 -6.69
CA ASN A 163 -3.12 5.23 -7.40
C ASN A 163 -3.00 4.34 -8.64
N LYS A 164 -1.89 4.45 -9.38
CA LYS A 164 -1.63 3.59 -10.53
C LYS A 164 -1.50 2.12 -10.12
N ASP A 165 -0.76 1.81 -9.06
CA ASP A 165 -0.61 0.43 -8.59
C ASP A 165 -1.93 -0.15 -8.06
N PHE A 166 -2.76 0.66 -7.39
CA PHE A 166 -4.11 0.27 -6.98
C PHE A 166 -5.01 -0.05 -8.17
N GLN A 167 -4.97 0.75 -9.25
CA GLN A 167 -5.73 0.49 -10.49
C GLN A 167 -5.26 -0.76 -11.24
N GLN A 168 -4.00 -1.15 -11.08
CA GLN A 168 -3.45 -2.36 -11.70
C GLN A 168 -3.74 -3.63 -10.90
N LYS A 169 -3.88 -3.51 -9.57
CA LYS A 169 -4.14 -4.62 -8.66
C LYS A 169 -5.63 -4.86 -8.42
N THR A 170 -6.47 -3.84 -8.60
CA THR A 170 -7.89 -4.06 -8.85
C THR A 170 -8.04 -4.57 -10.29
N PRO A 171 -8.77 -5.67 -10.55
CA PRO A 171 -9.07 -6.02 -11.92
C PRO A 171 -9.84 -4.83 -12.54
N PRO A 172 -9.42 -4.31 -13.71
CA PRO A 172 -10.21 -3.31 -14.41
C PRO A 172 -11.60 -3.89 -14.62
N ASN A 173 -12.61 -3.13 -14.22
CA ASN A 173 -14.02 -3.50 -14.27
C ASN A 173 -14.35 -4.25 -15.57
N CYS A 174 -14.82 -5.50 -15.45
CA CYS A 174 -15.26 -6.34 -16.54
C CYS A 174 -16.51 -5.74 -17.21
N SER A 175 -16.31 -4.86 -18.19
CA SER A 175 -17.28 -4.59 -19.28
C SER A 175 -16.79 -5.18 -20.61
N GLY A 176 -16.13 -6.34 -20.54
CA GLY A 176 -15.73 -7.10 -21.70
C GLY A 176 -15.38 -8.52 -21.28
N GLY A 177 -16.37 -9.41 -21.28
CA GLY A 177 -16.12 -10.83 -21.10
C GLY A 177 -15.17 -11.33 -22.19
N VAL A 178 -13.93 -11.64 -21.83
CA VAL A 178 -13.03 -12.36 -22.72
C VAL A 178 -13.60 -13.77 -22.85
N LYS A 179 -14.22 -14.06 -24.00
CA LYS A 179 -14.67 -15.41 -24.34
C LYS A 179 -13.45 -16.31 -24.42
N ILE A 180 -13.39 -17.33 -23.55
CA ILE A 180 -12.38 -18.40 -23.52
C ILE A 180 -12.59 -19.37 -24.70
N SER A 181 -12.84 -18.85 -25.90
CA SER A 181 -12.99 -19.63 -27.13
C SER A 181 -11.93 -19.29 -28.17
N GLN A 182 -10.91 -18.50 -27.81
CA GLN A 182 -9.85 -18.08 -28.75
C GLN A 182 -8.43 -18.48 -28.34
N ILE A 183 -8.25 -19.19 -27.23
CA ILE A 183 -6.92 -19.72 -26.87
C ILE A 183 -6.73 -21.02 -27.66
N ARG A 184 -6.05 -20.95 -28.81
CA ARG A 184 -5.53 -22.14 -29.50
C ARG A 184 -4.37 -22.71 -28.68
N PRO A 185 -4.30 -24.03 -28.44
CA PRO A 185 -3.14 -24.63 -27.80
C PRO A 185 -1.91 -24.51 -28.70
N ALA A 186 -0.77 -24.17 -28.09
CA ALA A 186 0.52 -24.14 -28.74
C ALA A 186 0.89 -25.55 -29.25
N THR A 187 1.30 -25.60 -30.51
CA THR A 187 1.81 -26.77 -31.22
C THR A 187 2.96 -27.42 -30.44
N GLN A 188 2.92 -28.74 -30.32
CA GLN A 188 3.96 -29.54 -29.65
C GLN A 188 5.33 -29.41 -30.35
N PRO A 189 6.46 -29.56 -29.63
CA PRO A 189 7.79 -29.57 -30.23
C PRO A 189 8.03 -30.87 -31.01
N SER A 190 8.44 -30.72 -32.26
CA SER A 190 8.91 -31.77 -33.15
C SER A 190 10.20 -32.42 -32.62
N SER A 191 10.12 -33.73 -32.34
CA SER A 191 11.27 -34.58 -32.06
C SER A 191 12.06 -34.83 -33.36
N CYS A 192 13.29 -34.32 -33.45
CA CYS A 192 14.24 -34.74 -34.47
C CYS A 192 15.08 -35.90 -33.93
N LEU A 193 14.75 -37.12 -34.35
CA LEU A 193 15.60 -38.29 -34.31
C LEU A 193 15.30 -39.13 -35.55
N GLN A 194 16.22 -39.13 -36.50
CA GLN A 194 16.32 -40.15 -37.54
C GLN A 194 17.80 -40.56 -37.66
N PRO A 195 18.09 -41.87 -37.74
CA PRO A 195 19.43 -42.40 -37.92
C PRO A 195 19.80 -42.45 -39.41
N GLY A 196 21.09 -42.31 -39.70
CA GLY A 196 21.73 -42.55 -40.99
C GLY A 196 23.21 -42.81 -40.77
#